data_AF-M0A7Y2-F1
#
_entry.id   AF-M0A7Y2-F1
#
_cell.length_a   1.000
_cell.length_b   1.000
_cell.length_c   1.000
_cell.angle_alpha   90.00
_cell.angle_beta   90.00
_cell.angle_gamma   90.00
#
_symmetry.space_group_name_H-M   'P 1'
#
loop_
_entity.id
_entity.type
_entity.pdbx_description
1 polymer ?
#
loop_
_entity_poly.entity_id
_entity_poly.type
_entity_poly.pdbx_seq_one_letter_code
_entity_poly.pdbx_strand_id
1 'polypeptide(L)'
;MRRIYESDAIERDEKPFTPHERESSTTVQSFRSINSSALSNLFVPKGLRQRAISVDVVTPQSTFSEDEPIPFTVIMHNSLPVPVTLSTESPLLWTWDIDGVTEATHVARYDPPDESGAFAFQRGERKRFRKVWRQLFKVSDHEWEAAETGEHTISVQINVPNAEEKGLTAETTVQISPDE
;
A
#
# COMPACT_ATOMS: atom_id res chain seq x y z
N MET A 1 -41.60 -28.97 9.78
CA MET A 1 -40.33 -29.72 9.90
C MET A 1 -40.38 -30.87 8.89
N ARG A 2 -39.30 -31.00 8.10
CA ARG A 2 -38.91 -32.10 7.19
C ARG A 2 -39.64 -32.27 5.84
N ARG A 3 -38.82 -31.95 4.82
CA ARG A 3 -38.82 -32.35 3.41
C ARG A 3 -38.92 -33.86 3.25
N ILE A 4 -39.42 -34.34 2.10
CA ILE A 4 -38.72 -35.31 1.25
C ILE A 4 -39.03 -34.92 -0.20
N TYR A 5 -37.98 -34.59 -0.96
CA TYR A 5 -38.01 -34.56 -2.42
C TYR A 5 -37.90 -36.01 -2.90
N GLU A 6 -38.71 -36.34 -3.89
CA GLU A 6 -38.66 -37.57 -4.65
C GLU A 6 -37.31 -37.68 -5.37
N SER A 7 -36.73 -38.87 -5.27
CA SER A 7 -35.53 -39.33 -5.93
C SER A 7 -35.75 -39.47 -7.44
N ASP A 8 -34.71 -39.24 -8.24
CA ASP A 8 -34.29 -40.31 -9.15
C ASP A 8 -32.80 -40.19 -9.47
N ALA A 9 -32.14 -41.34 -9.48
CA ALA A 9 -30.75 -41.54 -9.86
C ALA A 9 -30.75 -42.34 -11.16
N ILE A 10 -29.75 -42.17 -12.04
CA ILE A 10 -29.09 -43.26 -12.81
C ILE A 10 -27.94 -42.69 -13.68
N GLU A 11 -26.85 -43.45 -13.65
CA GLU A 11 -25.66 -43.62 -14.51
C GLU A 11 -25.75 -43.26 -16.01
N ARG A 12 -24.69 -43.17 -16.84
CA ARG A 12 -23.21 -43.04 -16.79
C ARG A 12 -22.74 -43.11 -18.26
N ASP A 13 -21.61 -42.45 -18.55
CA ASP A 13 -20.62 -42.68 -19.62
C ASP A 13 -20.86 -42.37 -21.12
N GLU A 14 -19.72 -42.14 -21.79
CA GLU A 14 -19.40 -42.09 -23.25
C GLU A 14 -19.08 -40.71 -23.90
N LYS A 15 -17.77 -40.41 -23.95
CA LYS A 15 -17.09 -39.78 -25.12
C LYS A 15 -16.88 -40.87 -26.20
N PRO A 16 -16.74 -40.63 -27.53
CA PRO A 16 -15.88 -39.59 -28.15
C PRO A 16 -16.37 -39.03 -29.51
N PHE A 17 -15.70 -37.99 -30.06
CA PHE A 17 -15.34 -37.81 -31.49
C PHE A 17 -14.67 -36.43 -31.73
N THR A 18 -13.35 -36.44 -31.95
CA THR A 18 -12.51 -35.46 -32.67
C THR A 18 -12.68 -35.64 -34.20
N PRO A 19 -12.09 -34.86 -35.16
CA PRO A 19 -11.33 -33.59 -35.10
C PRO A 19 -11.67 -32.56 -36.22
N HIS A 20 -11.13 -31.34 -36.15
CA HIS A 20 -10.29 -30.84 -37.27
C HIS A 20 -9.34 -29.71 -36.85
N GLU A 21 -8.07 -29.91 -37.20
CA GLU A 21 -6.99 -28.93 -37.19
C GLU A 21 -7.25 -27.75 -38.14
N ARG A 22 -6.95 -26.54 -37.67
CA ARG A 22 -6.02 -25.67 -38.41
C ARG A 22 -5.06 -25.02 -37.43
N GLU A 23 -3.80 -25.34 -37.65
CA GLU A 23 -2.63 -24.73 -37.05
C GLU A 23 -2.55 -23.23 -37.41
N SER A 24 -2.31 -22.41 -36.40
CA SER A 24 -1.47 -21.23 -36.55
C SER A 24 -0.60 -21.10 -35.30
N SER A 25 0.59 -21.69 -35.43
CA SER A 25 1.84 -21.28 -34.80
C SER A 25 1.84 -21.04 -33.29
N THR A 26 2.20 -22.09 -32.56
CA THR A 26 3.22 -22.09 -31.51
C THR A 26 3.57 -20.73 -30.90
N THR A 27 2.80 -20.28 -29.91
CA THR A 27 3.41 -19.44 -28.86
C THR A 27 3.90 -20.39 -27.78
N VAL A 28 5.21 -20.60 -27.84
CA VAL A 28 6.03 -21.46 -26.99
C VAL A 28 5.65 -21.28 -25.51
N GLN A 29 4.85 -22.20 -24.98
CA GLN A 29 4.85 -22.54 -23.56
C GLN A 29 6.20 -23.20 -23.27
N SER A 30 7.24 -22.39 -23.04
CA SER A 30 8.51 -22.78 -22.39
C SER A 30 9.52 -21.64 -22.53
N PHE A 31 9.39 -20.61 -21.70
CA PHE A 31 10.57 -19.92 -21.21
C PHE A 31 10.56 -19.97 -19.70
N ARG A 32 11.43 -20.86 -19.23
CA ARG A 32 11.94 -21.05 -17.87
C ARG A 32 11.80 -19.79 -17.02
N SER A 33 11.36 -20.03 -15.80
CA SER A 33 11.52 -19.21 -14.61
C SER A 33 12.91 -18.55 -14.50
N ILE A 34 13.11 -17.48 -15.25
CA ILE A 34 14.18 -16.53 -14.96
C ILE A 34 13.68 -15.76 -13.76
N ASN A 35 14.39 -15.93 -12.66
CA ASN A 35 14.22 -15.19 -11.42
C ASN A 35 14.45 -13.69 -11.73
N SER A 36 13.39 -13.03 -12.25
CA SER A 36 13.44 -11.65 -12.76
C SER A 36 13.80 -10.67 -11.65
N SER A 37 13.48 -11.01 -10.40
CA SER A 37 13.94 -10.33 -9.19
C SER A 37 15.48 -10.30 -9.09
N ALA A 38 16.14 -11.43 -9.33
CA ALA A 38 17.60 -11.54 -9.24
C ALA A 38 18.35 -10.80 -10.36
N LEU A 39 17.87 -10.84 -11.60
CA LEU A 39 18.48 -10.10 -12.71
C LEU A 39 18.17 -8.60 -12.68
N SER A 40 16.97 -8.22 -12.24
CA SER A 40 16.63 -6.81 -12.05
C SER A 40 17.50 -6.21 -10.94
N ASN A 41 17.83 -6.97 -9.88
CA ASN A 41 18.80 -6.60 -8.84
C ASN A 41 20.21 -6.27 -9.37
N LEU A 42 20.59 -6.77 -10.54
CA LEU A 42 21.93 -6.61 -11.08
C LEU A 42 22.10 -5.39 -12.01
N PHE A 43 21.02 -4.94 -12.69
CA PHE A 43 21.14 -3.93 -13.76
C PHE A 43 20.58 -2.54 -13.44
N VAL A 44 19.83 -2.36 -12.35
CA VAL A 44 19.37 -1.02 -11.92
C VAL A 44 20.26 -0.52 -10.78
N PRO A 45 21.06 0.55 -10.98
CA PRO A 45 21.82 1.19 -9.91
C PRO A 45 20.93 1.48 -8.71
N LYS A 46 21.41 1.25 -7.48
CA LYS A 46 20.61 1.41 -6.25
C LYS A 46 19.90 2.78 -6.17
N GLY A 47 20.57 3.85 -6.61
CA GLY A 47 19.99 5.21 -6.63
C GLY A 47 18.82 5.40 -7.58
N LEU A 48 18.73 4.63 -8.68
CA LEU A 48 17.60 4.68 -9.62
C LEU A 48 16.38 3.91 -9.13
N ARG A 49 16.57 2.88 -8.30
CA ARG A 49 15.45 2.10 -7.72
C ARG A 49 14.62 2.93 -6.75
N GLN A 50 15.30 3.78 -5.99
CA GLN A 50 14.65 4.60 -4.97
C GLN A 50 13.88 5.76 -5.62
N ARG A 51 14.46 6.43 -6.62
CA ARG A 51 13.78 7.47 -7.40
C ARG A 51 12.60 7.00 -8.24
N ALA A 52 12.46 5.69 -8.42
CA ALA A 52 11.37 5.10 -9.20
C ALA A 52 10.07 4.95 -8.43
N ILE A 53 10.15 4.96 -7.10
CA ILE A 53 8.97 4.88 -6.25
C ILE A 53 8.49 6.32 -6.04
N SER A 54 7.26 6.61 -6.45
CA SER A 54 6.57 7.83 -6.03
C SER A 54 5.69 7.53 -4.83
N VAL A 55 5.62 8.49 -3.91
CA VAL A 55 4.70 8.49 -2.79
C VAL A 55 3.79 9.69 -2.99
N ASP A 56 2.50 9.49 -2.82
CA ASP A 56 1.49 10.53 -2.90
C ASP A 56 0.50 10.34 -1.74
N VAL A 57 -0.03 11.43 -1.22
CA VAL A 57 -1.11 11.41 -0.23
C VAL A 57 -2.23 12.32 -0.73
N VAL A 58 -3.46 11.80 -0.72
CA VAL A 58 -4.64 12.52 -1.22
C VAL A 58 -5.78 12.46 -0.22
N THR A 59 -6.43 13.59 -0.02
CA THR A 59 -7.69 13.72 0.72
C THR A 59 -8.83 14.02 -0.27
N PRO A 60 -10.08 13.65 0.04
CA PRO A 60 -11.21 13.95 -0.86
C PRO A 60 -11.54 15.44 -0.91
N GLN A 61 -11.22 16.17 0.15
CA GLN A 61 -11.41 17.61 0.29
C GLN A 61 -10.27 18.18 1.14
N SER A 62 -10.09 19.50 1.09
CA SER A 62 -9.06 20.22 1.84
C SER A 62 -9.56 20.83 3.14
N THR A 63 -10.88 20.83 3.38
CA THR A 63 -11.48 21.47 4.55
C THR A 63 -12.50 20.52 5.18
N PHE A 64 -12.47 20.41 6.51
CA PHE A 64 -13.32 19.53 7.31
C PHE A 64 -13.84 20.31 8.52
N SER A 65 -15.05 19.99 8.99
CA SER A 65 -15.56 20.53 10.26
C SER A 65 -14.83 19.91 11.44
N GLU A 66 -14.84 20.58 12.59
CA GLU A 66 -14.46 19.98 13.87
C GLU A 66 -15.21 18.66 14.10
N ASP A 67 -14.55 17.67 14.71
CA ASP A 67 -15.05 16.30 14.92
C ASP A 67 -15.36 15.49 13.63
N GLU A 68 -15.17 16.04 12.43
CA GLU A 68 -15.34 15.31 11.18
C GLU A 68 -14.12 14.40 10.90
N PRO A 69 -14.30 13.08 10.74
CA PRO A 69 -13.18 12.20 10.41
C PRO A 69 -12.58 12.58 9.05
N ILE A 70 -11.26 12.72 9.00
CA ILE A 70 -10.49 13.09 7.81
C ILE A 70 -9.96 11.82 7.13
N PRO A 71 -10.62 11.32 6.05
CA PRO A 71 -10.07 10.21 5.27
C PRO A 71 -8.94 10.71 4.37
N PHE A 72 -7.85 9.94 4.32
CA PHE A 72 -6.78 10.16 3.37
C PHE A 72 -6.33 8.83 2.76
N THR A 73 -5.87 8.90 1.51
CA THR A 73 -5.35 7.76 0.77
C THR A 73 -3.89 7.99 0.47
N VAL A 74 -3.06 7.08 0.96
CA VAL A 74 -1.65 7.00 0.62
C VAL A 74 -1.48 6.12 -0.61
N ILE A 75 -0.79 6.62 -1.62
CA ILE A 75 -0.52 5.94 -2.87
C ILE A 75 0.99 5.80 -2.99
N MET A 76 1.46 4.58 -3.22
CA MET A 76 2.88 4.30 -3.47
C MET A 76 3.00 3.55 -4.79
N HIS A 77 3.80 4.06 -5.71
CA HIS A 77 3.83 3.57 -7.09
C HIS A 77 5.25 3.31 -7.57
N ASN A 78 5.49 2.08 -8.02
CA ASN A 78 6.70 1.74 -8.75
C ASN A 78 6.53 2.09 -10.24
N SER A 79 7.17 3.17 -10.67
CA SER A 79 7.12 3.63 -12.06
C SER A 79 8.02 2.82 -13.01
N LEU A 80 8.84 1.89 -12.49
CA LEU A 80 9.71 1.07 -13.33
C LEU A 80 9.00 -0.15 -13.93
N PRO A 81 9.42 -0.57 -15.13
CA PRO A 81 8.98 -1.81 -15.75
C PRO A 81 9.60 -3.07 -15.11
N VAL A 82 10.23 -2.95 -13.94
CA VAL A 82 10.86 -4.05 -13.20
C VAL A 82 10.44 -4.00 -11.73
N PRO A 83 10.43 -5.15 -11.02
CA PRO A 83 10.21 -5.16 -9.58
C PRO A 83 11.29 -4.37 -8.82
N VAL A 84 10.88 -3.69 -7.75
CA VAL A 84 11.74 -2.90 -6.86
C VAL A 84 11.52 -3.39 -5.43
N THR A 85 12.60 -3.53 -4.67
CA THR A 85 12.54 -3.82 -3.23
C THR A 85 13.36 -2.78 -2.49
N LEU A 86 12.74 -2.12 -1.53
CA LEU A 86 13.38 -1.17 -0.62
C LEU A 86 13.69 -1.89 0.70
N SER A 87 14.92 -1.71 1.20
CA SER A 87 15.31 -2.16 2.53
C SER A 87 14.96 -1.08 3.54
N THR A 88 14.10 -1.40 4.50
CA THR A 88 13.63 -0.45 5.52
C THR A 88 14.50 -0.51 6.77
N GLU A 89 14.52 0.56 7.55
CA GLU A 89 15.36 0.67 8.76
C GLU A 89 14.89 -0.25 9.88
N SER A 90 13.59 -0.56 9.90
CA SER A 90 12.97 -1.51 10.81
C SER A 90 11.90 -2.33 10.07
N PRO A 91 11.20 -3.27 10.73
CA PRO A 91 10.08 -4.01 10.11
C PRO A 91 8.89 -3.10 9.72
N LEU A 92 8.83 -1.88 10.25
CA LEU A 92 7.86 -0.88 9.81
C LEU A 92 8.19 -0.46 8.38
N LEU A 93 7.20 -0.57 7.47
CA LEU A 93 7.43 -0.32 6.05
C LEU A 93 7.32 1.16 5.69
N TRP A 94 6.41 1.86 6.35
CA TRP A 94 6.10 3.27 6.14
C TRP A 94 5.36 3.83 7.35
N THR A 95 5.38 5.15 7.47
CA THR A 95 4.72 5.92 8.51
C THR A 95 3.91 7.04 7.89
N TRP A 96 2.96 7.55 8.66
CA TRP A 96 2.26 8.78 8.38
C TRP A 96 2.24 9.60 9.66
N ASP A 97 2.28 10.91 9.54
CA ASP A 97 2.33 11.83 10.66
C ASP A 97 1.33 12.96 10.43
N ILE A 98 0.84 13.54 11.52
CA ILE A 98 0.07 14.78 11.50
C ILE A 98 0.88 15.81 12.25
N ASP A 99 1.28 16.89 11.59
CA ASP A 99 2.13 17.96 12.15
C ASP A 99 3.40 17.43 12.83
N GLY A 100 3.99 16.36 12.26
CA GLY A 100 5.16 15.68 12.80
C GLY A 100 4.88 14.67 13.91
N VAL A 101 3.62 14.43 14.26
CA VAL A 101 3.22 13.40 15.24
C VAL A 101 2.87 12.09 14.53
N THR A 102 3.72 11.08 14.68
CA THR A 102 3.58 9.78 14.03
C THR A 102 2.29 9.06 14.42
N GLU A 103 1.53 8.66 13.42
CA GLU A 103 0.21 8.05 13.53
C GLU A 103 -0.76 8.82 14.46
N ALA A 104 -0.62 10.15 14.52
CA ALA A 104 -1.32 11.02 15.48
C ALA A 104 -1.22 10.51 16.93
N THR A 105 -0.07 9.94 17.29
CA THR A 105 0.19 9.39 18.62
C THR A 105 1.55 9.90 19.11
N HIS A 106 1.56 10.64 20.21
CA HIS A 106 2.80 11.11 20.87
C HIS A 106 3.51 10.00 21.65
N VAL A 107 2.82 8.89 21.91
CA VAL A 107 3.39 7.68 22.53
C VAL A 107 3.99 6.80 21.43
N ALA A 108 5.26 6.45 21.54
CA ALA A 108 5.88 5.47 20.65
C ALA A 108 5.13 4.12 20.77
N ARG A 109 4.30 3.76 19.78
CA ARG A 109 3.54 2.50 19.79
C ARG A 109 4.39 1.27 19.54
N TYR A 110 5.54 1.46 18.92
CA TYR A 110 6.41 0.37 18.48
C TYR A 110 7.83 0.72 18.88
N ASP A 111 8.45 -0.17 19.66
CA ASP A 111 9.90 -0.32 19.71
C ASP A 111 10.22 -1.49 18.77
N PRO A 112 10.28 -1.24 17.45
CA PRO A 112 10.51 -2.32 16.50
C PRO A 112 11.91 -2.90 16.73
N PRO A 113 12.10 -4.22 16.58
CA PRO A 113 13.43 -4.81 16.65
C PRO A 113 14.37 -4.16 15.61
N ASP A 114 15.66 -4.11 15.92
CA ASP A 114 16.76 -3.64 15.05
C ASP A 114 17.02 -4.61 13.87
N GLU A 115 15.97 -5.05 13.18
CA GLU A 115 16.04 -5.86 11.98
C GLU A 115 15.45 -5.11 10.79
N SER A 116 16.16 -5.12 9.66
CA SER A 116 15.69 -4.43 8.46
C SER A 116 14.49 -5.15 7.85
N GLY A 117 13.43 -4.41 7.51
CA GLY A 117 12.33 -4.92 6.70
C GLY A 117 12.61 -4.86 5.19
N ALA A 118 11.69 -5.43 4.41
CA ALA A 118 11.74 -5.42 2.95
C ALA A 118 10.40 -5.00 2.36
N PHE A 119 10.36 -3.83 1.73
CA PHE A 119 9.18 -3.32 1.06
C PHE A 119 9.24 -3.58 -0.45
N ALA A 120 8.50 -4.60 -0.91
CA ALA A 120 8.53 -5.04 -2.29
C ALA A 120 7.37 -4.47 -3.13
N PHE A 121 7.73 -4.02 -4.34
CA PHE A 121 6.84 -3.56 -5.40
C PHE A 121 7.07 -4.39 -6.66
N GLN A 122 6.00 -4.94 -7.23
CA GLN A 122 6.03 -5.56 -8.54
C GLN A 122 6.22 -4.51 -9.64
N ARG A 123 6.45 -4.99 -10.87
CA ARG A 123 6.50 -4.13 -12.06
C ARG A 123 5.25 -3.24 -12.14
N GLY A 124 5.43 -1.92 -12.18
CA GLY A 124 4.30 -0.98 -12.33
C GLY A 124 3.32 -0.97 -11.14
N GLU A 125 3.65 -1.59 -10.01
CA GLU A 125 2.69 -1.80 -8.93
C GLU A 125 2.31 -0.47 -8.27
N ARG A 126 1.00 -0.30 -8.04
CA ARG A 126 0.42 0.79 -7.24
C ARG A 126 -0.23 0.22 -5.99
N LYS A 127 0.38 0.47 -4.83
CA LYS A 127 -0.21 0.17 -3.51
C LYS A 127 -1.04 1.36 -3.06
N ARG A 128 -2.20 1.10 -2.48
CA ARG A 128 -3.10 2.12 -1.94
C ARG A 128 -3.50 1.76 -0.53
N PHE A 129 -3.23 2.64 0.42
CA PHE A 129 -3.58 2.49 1.82
C PHE A 129 -4.58 3.58 2.18
N ARG A 130 -5.77 3.18 2.64
CA ARG A 130 -6.78 4.12 3.13
C ARG A 130 -6.66 4.23 4.63
N LYS A 131 -6.60 5.45 5.12
CA LYS A 131 -6.53 5.80 6.53
C LYS A 131 -7.59 6.85 6.83
N VAL A 132 -7.93 6.96 8.10
CA VAL A 132 -8.85 7.96 8.62
C VAL A 132 -8.23 8.49 9.89
N TRP A 133 -8.02 9.79 9.94
CA TRP A 133 -7.67 10.50 11.16
C TRP A 133 -8.93 11.11 11.76
N ARG A 134 -9.14 10.93 13.07
CA ARG A 134 -10.35 11.41 13.75
C ARG A 134 -10.18 12.79 14.37
N GLN A 135 -9.19 13.57 13.90
CA GLN A 135 -8.81 14.85 14.52
C GLN A 135 -8.43 14.71 16.00
N LEU A 136 -7.86 13.56 16.39
CA LEU A 136 -7.43 13.29 17.75
C LEU A 136 -5.96 12.92 17.77
N PHE A 137 -5.24 13.46 18.75
CA PHE A 137 -3.87 13.09 19.09
C PHE A 137 -3.86 12.27 20.37
N LYS A 138 -3.26 11.08 20.34
CA LYS A 138 -3.03 10.31 21.56
C LYS A 138 -1.82 10.87 22.30
N VAL A 139 -2.04 11.65 23.36
CA VAL A 139 -0.98 12.30 24.15
C VAL A 139 -0.41 11.38 25.24
N SER A 140 -1.21 10.44 25.74
CA SER A 140 -0.78 9.42 26.70
C SER A 140 -1.52 8.10 26.47
N ASP A 141 -1.19 7.05 27.21
CA ASP A 141 -1.82 5.74 27.02
C ASP A 141 -3.35 5.74 27.16
N HIS A 142 -3.89 6.66 27.96
CA HIS A 142 -5.31 6.75 28.30
C HIS A 142 -5.95 8.07 27.89
N GLU A 143 -5.23 8.95 27.21
CA GLU A 143 -5.65 10.32 26.94
C GLU A 143 -5.52 10.67 25.47
N TRP A 144 -6.55 11.32 24.97
CA TRP A 144 -6.65 11.81 23.61
C TRP A 144 -7.04 13.28 23.67
N GLU A 145 -6.31 14.11 22.94
CA GLU A 145 -6.59 15.53 22.78
C GLU A 145 -7.13 15.77 21.38
N ALA A 146 -8.10 16.67 21.26
CA ALA A 146 -8.58 17.11 19.95
C ALA A 146 -7.51 17.95 19.26
N ALA A 147 -7.44 17.84 17.94
CA ALA A 147 -6.66 18.74 17.12
C ALA A 147 -7.20 20.17 17.27
N GLU A 148 -6.32 21.15 17.29
CA GLU A 148 -6.73 22.55 17.24
C GLU A 148 -7.46 22.83 15.91
N THR A 149 -8.31 23.85 15.88
CA THR A 149 -8.84 24.32 14.58
C THR A 149 -7.73 25.05 13.84
N GLY A 150 -7.61 24.85 12.53
CA GLY A 150 -6.48 25.39 11.79
C GLY A 150 -5.99 24.52 10.65
N GLU A 151 -4.81 24.85 10.16
CA GLU A 151 -4.11 24.12 9.12
C GLU A 151 -3.32 22.97 9.76
N HIS A 152 -3.48 21.76 9.22
CA HIS A 152 -2.73 20.56 9.62
C HIS A 152 -2.09 19.91 8.41
N THR A 153 -0.85 19.45 8.57
CA THR A 153 -0.10 18.76 7.53
C THR A 153 -0.09 17.27 7.80
N ILE A 154 -0.62 16.51 6.85
CA ILE A 154 -0.52 15.05 6.81
C ILE A 154 0.73 14.70 6.00
N SER A 155 1.77 14.23 6.66
CA SER A 155 2.97 13.71 6.01
C SER A 155 2.95 12.18 5.94
N VAL A 156 3.60 11.64 4.93
CA VAL A 156 3.79 10.21 4.72
C VAL A 156 5.23 9.97 4.34
N GLN A 157 5.83 8.93 4.91
CA GLN A 157 7.21 8.58 4.63
C GLN A 157 7.38 7.06 4.55
N ILE A 158 8.15 6.59 3.56
CA ILE A 158 8.64 5.22 3.57
C ILE A 158 9.81 5.13 4.57
N ASN A 159 9.82 4.11 5.42
CA ASN A 159 10.82 3.93 6.48
C ASN A 159 12.18 3.46 5.94
N VAL A 160 12.85 4.31 5.17
CA VAL A 160 14.17 4.07 4.58
C VAL A 160 15.12 5.20 4.97
N PRO A 161 16.43 4.95 5.00
CA PRO A 161 17.39 6.01 5.28
C PRO A 161 17.28 7.12 4.25
N ASN A 162 17.33 8.39 4.69
CA ASN A 162 17.23 9.58 3.86
C ASN A 162 16.02 9.56 2.90
N ALA A 163 14.83 9.23 3.41
CA ALA A 163 13.63 9.14 2.59
C ALA A 163 13.30 10.45 1.84
N GLU A 164 13.49 11.59 2.49
CA GLU A 164 13.26 12.92 1.91
C GLU A 164 14.17 13.20 0.71
N GLU A 165 15.49 13.01 0.86
CA GLU A 165 16.47 13.17 -0.23
C GLU A 165 16.16 12.27 -1.44
N LYS A 166 15.45 11.17 -1.21
CA LYS A 166 15.09 10.16 -2.20
C LYS A 166 13.71 10.39 -2.82
N GLY A 167 12.95 11.39 -2.37
CA GLY A 167 11.58 11.64 -2.81
C GLY A 167 10.60 10.54 -2.39
N LEU A 168 10.86 9.90 -1.24
CA LEU A 168 10.03 8.83 -0.68
C LEU A 168 9.14 9.33 0.46
N THR A 169 8.84 10.63 0.40
CA THR A 169 7.94 11.36 1.28
C THR A 169 6.86 12.03 0.45
N ALA A 170 5.71 12.26 1.06
CA ALA A 170 4.62 13.05 0.48
C ALA A 170 3.90 13.79 1.60
N GLU A 171 3.34 14.94 1.28
CA GLU A 171 2.60 15.77 2.22
C GLU A 171 1.33 16.31 1.57
N THR A 172 0.29 16.48 2.38
CA THR A 172 -0.92 17.20 2.00
C THR A 172 -1.42 17.98 3.20
N THR A 173 -2.04 19.11 2.92
CA THR A 173 -2.58 19.99 3.94
C THR A 173 -4.09 19.87 4.01
N VAL A 174 -4.62 19.90 5.24
CA VAL A 174 -6.06 19.96 5.52
C VAL A 174 -6.35 21.09 6.49
N GLN A 175 -7.52 21.71 6.33
CA GLN A 175 -8.00 22.77 7.20
C GLN A 175 -9.14 22.21 8.07
N ILE A 176 -9.05 22.37 9.38
CA ILE A 176 -10.15 22.13 10.32
C ILE A 176 -10.80 23.48 10.62
N SER A 177 -12.09 23.58 10.32
CA SER A 177 -12.91 24.75 10.61
C SER A 177 -13.84 24.47 11.80
N PRO A 178 -14.14 25.48 12.64
CA PRO A 178 -15.14 25.32 13.69
C PRO A 178 -16.50 24.95 13.07
N ASP A 179 -17.27 24.14 13.79
CA ASP A 179 -18.64 23.80 13.38
C ASP A 179 -19.54 25.06 13.46
N GLU A 180 -20.33 25.31 12.42
CA GLU A 180 -21.16 26.54 12.27
C GLU A 180 -22.49 26.48 13.05
#